data_AF-A0A4Q3Y478-F1
#
_entry.id   AF-A0A4Q3Y478-F1
#
_cell.length_a   1.000
_cell.length_b   1.000
_cell.length_c   1.000
_cell.angle_alpha   90.00
_cell.angle_beta   90.00
_cell.angle_gamma   90.00
#
_symmetry.space_group_name_H-M   'P 1'
#
loop_
_entity.id
_entity.type
_entity.pdbx_description
1 polymer ?
#
loop_
_entity_poly.entity_id
_entity_poly.type
_entity_poly.pdbx_seq_one_letter_code
_entity_poly.pdbx_strand_id
1 'polypeptide(L)'
;AYSSTRATVLLHAPIEQIAPMVNEQWGSVESTDEGRCVIVLSGTSLRSIAMWLRAFDVDFTVVNPPELREECRAIAAETAVAAQRYLDA
;
A
#
# COMPACT_ATOMS: atom_id res chain seq x y z
N ALA A 1 13.31 19.75 -6.04
CA ALA A 1 12.72 18.70 -6.90
C ALA A 1 11.82 17.86 -6.01
N TYR A 2 10.51 17.78 -6.29
CA TYR A 2 9.66 16.82 -5.57
C TYR A 2 10.19 15.43 -5.92
N SER A 3 10.87 14.78 -4.97
CA SER A 3 11.31 13.41 -5.15
C SER A 3 10.07 12.55 -5.12
N SER A 4 9.52 12.23 -6.30
CA SER A 4 8.52 11.19 -6.42
C SER A 4 9.23 9.85 -6.32
N THR A 5 8.82 9.03 -5.37
CA THR A 5 9.19 7.61 -5.33
C THR A 5 8.04 6.78 -5.85
N ARG A 6 8.37 5.58 -6.35
CA ARG A 6 7.41 4.67 -6.95
C ARG A 6 7.54 3.30 -6.31
N ALA A 7 6.42 2.62 -6.12
CA ALA A 7 6.40 1.26 -5.63
C ALA A 7 5.42 0.40 -6.42
N THR A 8 5.76 -0.88 -6.57
CA THR A 8 4.94 -1.92 -7.17
C THR A 8 4.53 -2.91 -6.09
N VAL A 9 3.23 -3.18 -6.01
CA VAL A 9 2.63 -4.02 -4.99
C VAL A 9 1.64 -4.97 -5.66
N LEU A 10 1.66 -6.24 -5.27
CA LEU A 10 0.63 -7.21 -5.65
C LEU A 10 -0.47 -7.18 -4.58
N LEU A 11 -1.68 -6.81 -4.96
CA LEU A 11 -2.85 -6.86 -4.08
C LEU A 11 -3.54 -8.22 -4.28
N HIS A 12 -3.92 -8.86 -3.17
CA HIS A 12 -4.61 -10.14 -3.18
C HIS A 12 -6.13 -9.95 -3.32
N ALA A 13 -6.52 -9.19 -4.35
CA ALA A 13 -7.90 -8.85 -4.67
C ALA A 13 -8.06 -8.61 -6.17
N PRO A 14 -9.26 -8.85 -6.74
CA PRO A 14 -9.52 -8.68 -8.16
C PRO A 14 -9.52 -7.20 -8.56
N ILE A 15 -9.17 -6.91 -9.82
CA ILE A 15 -9.06 -5.53 -10.32
C ILE A 15 -10.39 -4.77 -10.22
N GLU A 16 -11.52 -5.45 -10.34
CA GLU A 16 -12.85 -4.84 -10.27
C GLU A 16 -13.13 -4.22 -8.89
N GLN A 17 -12.52 -4.76 -7.82
CA GLN A 17 -12.59 -4.21 -6.47
C GLN A 17 -11.64 -3.02 -6.31
N ILE A 18 -10.44 -3.10 -6.89
CA ILE A 18 -9.35 -2.14 -6.64
C ILE A 18 -9.42 -0.92 -7.57
N ALA A 19 -9.72 -1.11 -8.86
CA ALA A 19 -9.71 -0.06 -9.86
C ALA A 19 -10.60 1.16 -9.52
N PRO A 20 -11.80 1.01 -8.92
CA PRO A 20 -12.62 2.16 -8.49
C PRO A 20 -11.93 3.06 -7.44
N MET A 21 -10.95 2.52 -6.72
CA MET A 21 -10.19 3.24 -5.71
C MET A 21 -8.97 3.95 -6.30
N VAL A 22 -8.61 3.66 -7.57
CA VAL A 22 -7.37 4.10 -8.23
C VAL A 22 -7.55 5.29 -9.16
N ASN A 23 -6.75 6.35 -8.95
CA ASN A 23 -6.68 7.50 -9.85
C ASN A 23 -5.31 7.59 -10.53
N GLU A 24 -5.32 7.88 -11.82
CA GLU A 24 -4.13 7.96 -12.69
C GLU A 24 -3.08 8.98 -12.20
N GLN A 25 -3.48 9.99 -11.42
CA GLN A 25 -2.55 11.00 -10.88
C GLN A 25 -1.56 10.42 -9.86
N TRP A 26 -1.91 9.32 -9.19
CA TRP A 26 -1.08 8.75 -8.13
C TRP A 26 -0.85 7.25 -8.26
N GLY A 27 -1.54 6.55 -9.17
CA GLY A 27 -1.30 5.14 -9.39
C GLY A 27 -1.91 4.55 -10.65
N SER A 28 -1.48 3.33 -10.97
CA SER A 28 -2.02 2.50 -12.05
C SER A 28 -2.21 1.09 -11.55
N VAL A 29 -3.26 0.41 -11.99
CA VAL A 29 -3.57 -0.98 -11.61
C VAL A 29 -3.78 -1.83 -12.86
N GLU A 30 -3.21 -3.04 -12.84
CA GLU A 30 -3.33 -4.03 -13.89
C GLU A 30 -3.75 -5.37 -13.29
N SER A 31 -4.67 -6.06 -13.96
CA SER A 31 -5.12 -7.38 -13.53
C SER A 31 -3.99 -8.38 -13.72
N THR A 32 -3.91 -9.36 -12.83
CA THR A 32 -3.14 -10.58 -13.07
C THR A 32 -4.09 -11.75 -13.23
N ASP A 33 -3.57 -12.86 -13.72
CA ASP A 33 -4.28 -14.13 -13.60
C ASP A 33 -4.50 -14.43 -12.10
N GLU A 34 -5.54 -15.20 -11.75
CA GLU A 34 -5.86 -15.66 -10.38
C GLU A 34 -6.57 -14.66 -9.44
N GLY A 35 -7.27 -13.63 -9.95
CA GLY A 35 -8.09 -12.75 -9.10
C GLY A 35 -7.26 -11.86 -8.17
N ARG A 36 -6.05 -11.50 -8.63
CA ARG A 36 -5.16 -10.53 -8.01
C ARG A 36 -4.91 -9.39 -8.98
N CYS A 37 -4.34 -8.30 -8.50
CA CYS A 37 -3.92 -7.21 -9.37
C CYS A 37 -2.60 -6.61 -8.89
N VAL A 38 -1.79 -6.13 -9.83
CA VAL A 38 -0.59 -5.36 -9.53
C VAL A 38 -0.94 -3.89 -9.58
N ILE A 39 -0.56 -3.17 -8.53
CA ILE A 39 -0.66 -1.72 -8.48
C ILE A 39 0.72 -1.09 -8.45
N VAL A 40 0.88 -0.01 -9.20
CA VAL A 40 2.05 0.86 -9.17
C VAL A 40 1.65 2.21 -8.60
N LEU A 41 2.25 2.60 -7.48
CA LEU A 41 1.92 3.82 -6.75
C LEU A 41 3.07 4.81 -6.79
N SER A 42 2.73 6.09 -6.89
CA SER A 42 3.67 7.20 -6.78
C SER A 42 3.37 8.01 -5.52
N GLY A 43 4.40 8.40 -4.78
CA GLY A 43 4.27 9.18 -3.55
C GLY A 43 5.50 10.04 -3.28
N THR A 44 5.42 10.88 -2.26
CA THR A 44 6.54 11.75 -1.83
C THR A 44 7.58 11.00 -0.99
N SER A 45 7.24 9.80 -0.51
CA SER A 45 8.11 8.90 0.26
C SER A 45 7.55 7.47 0.27
N LEU A 46 8.37 6.45 0.56
CA LEU A 46 7.89 5.07 0.71
C LEU A 46 6.91 4.95 1.88
N ARG A 47 7.16 5.71 2.95
CA ARG A 47 6.25 5.80 4.09
C ARG A 47 4.86 6.31 3.70
N SER A 48 4.78 7.33 2.85
CA SER A 48 3.49 7.84 2.34
C SER A 48 2.74 6.79 1.54
N ILE A 49 3.45 6.00 0.70
CA ILE A 49 2.86 4.89 -0.03
C ILE A 49 2.38 3.80 0.95
N ALA A 50 3.18 3.42 1.94
CA ALA A 50 2.81 2.42 2.94
C ALA A 50 1.56 2.80 3.76
N MET A 51 1.43 4.08 4.11
CA MET A 51 0.22 4.60 4.77
C MET A 51 -1.01 4.48 3.86
N TRP A 52 -0.85 4.82 2.58
CA TRP A 52 -1.94 4.82 1.61
C TRP A 52 -2.41 3.40 1.24
N LEU A 53 -1.51 2.40 1.21
CA LEU A 53 -1.86 0.99 0.99
C LEU A 53 -2.92 0.44 1.95
N ARG A 54 -2.97 0.97 3.18
CA ARG A 54 -3.98 0.56 4.17
C ARG A 54 -5.41 0.87 3.73
N ALA A 55 -5.59 1.84 2.83
CA ALA A 55 -6.91 2.23 2.35
C ALA A 55 -7.58 1.14 1.50
N PHE A 56 -6.82 0.22 0.91
CA PHE A 56 -7.38 -0.87 0.11
C PHE A 56 -8.04 -1.97 0.93
N ASP A 57 -7.68 -2.10 2.22
CA ASP A 57 -8.23 -3.11 3.12
C ASP A 57 -8.15 -4.55 2.57
N VAL A 58 -7.02 -4.89 1.95
CA VAL A 58 -6.73 -6.23 1.40
C VAL A 58 -5.31 -6.64 1.73
N ASP A 59 -5.08 -7.95 1.76
CA ASP A 59 -3.73 -8.50 1.84
C ASP A 59 -2.91 -8.10 0.61
N PHE A 60 -1.61 -7.88 0.82
CA PHE A 60 -0.71 -7.48 -0.25
C PHE A 60 0.71 -7.98 -0.07
N THR A 61 1.43 -8.06 -1.19
CA THR A 61 2.85 -8.39 -1.24
C THR A 61 3.61 -7.24 -1.91
N VAL A 62 4.60 -6.69 -1.20
CA VAL A 62 5.52 -5.70 -1.78
C VAL A 62 6.43 -6.39 -2.81
N VAL A 63 6.37 -5.94 -4.06
CA VAL A 63 7.24 -6.40 -5.15
C VAL A 63 8.52 -5.58 -5.17
N ASN A 64 8.41 -4.25 -5.20
CA ASN A 64 9.56 -3.33 -5.23
C ASN A 64 9.12 -1.92 -4.78
N PRO A 65 9.97 -1.10 -4.16
CA PRO A 65 11.26 -1.46 -3.57
C PRO A 65 11.07 -2.29 -2.28
N PRO A 66 11.97 -3.25 -1.99
CA PRO A 66 11.87 -4.09 -0.79
C PRO A 66 11.87 -3.28 0.52
N GLU A 67 12.47 -2.09 0.52
CA GLU A 67 12.47 -1.11 1.61
C GLU A 67 11.06 -0.68 2.01
N LEU A 68 10.07 -0.74 1.10
CA LEU A 68 8.68 -0.47 1.45
C LEU A 68 8.15 -1.45 2.52
N ARG A 69 8.70 -2.68 2.58
CA ARG A 69 8.35 -3.64 3.65
C ARG A 69 8.76 -3.13 5.02
N GLU A 70 9.87 -2.39 5.13
CA GLU A 70 10.33 -1.83 6.39
C GLU A 70 9.40 -0.71 6.86
N GLU A 71 8.95 0.15 5.95
CA GLU A 71 7.94 1.16 6.24
C GLU A 71 6.61 0.55 6.70
N CYS A 72 6.15 -0.52 6.04
CA CYS A 72 4.95 -1.25 6.46
C CYS A 72 5.11 -1.83 7.89
N ARG A 73 6.28 -2.41 8.21
CA ARG A 73 6.55 -2.93 9.57
C ARG A 73 6.58 -1.82 10.61
N ALA A 74 7.20 -0.69 10.30
CA ALA A 74 7.26 0.47 11.20
C ALA A 74 5.85 0.99 11.51
N ILE A 75 5.02 1.19 10.48
CA ILE A 75 3.62 1.65 10.65
C ILE A 75 2.79 0.63 11.44
N ALA A 76 2.98 -0.68 11.21
CA ALA A 76 2.29 -1.72 11.95
C ALA A 76 2.66 -1.68 13.45
N ALA A 77 3.95 -1.54 13.77
CA ALA A 77 4.42 -1.41 15.15
C ALA A 77 3.85 -0.16 15.84
N GLU A 78 3.87 0.99 15.16
CA GLU A 78 3.30 2.24 15.68
C GLU A 78 1.78 2.12 15.91
N THR A 79 1.07 1.49 14.96
CA THR A 79 -0.37 1.28 15.06
C THR A 79 -0.72 0.34 16.21
N ALA A 80 0.09 -0.71 16.44
CA ALA A 80 -0.10 -1.62 17.58
C ALA A 80 0.07 -0.90 18.93
N VAL A 81 1.08 -0.02 19.06
CA VAL A 81 1.26 0.80 20.26
C VAL A 81 0.07 1.74 20.46
N ALA A 82 -0.41 2.39 19.39
CA ALA A 82 -1.59 3.25 19.47
C ALA A 82 -2.84 2.46 19.90
N ALA A 83 -3.06 1.29 19.31
CA ALA A 83 -4.19 0.41 19.65
C ALA A 83 -4.17 0.03 21.15
N GLN A 84 -3.00 -0.33 21.69
CA GLN A 84 -2.86 -0.68 23.11
C GLN A 84 -3.32 0.46 24.03
N ARG A 85 -2.97 1.71 23.71
CA ARG A 85 -3.40 2.88 24.51
C ARG A 85 -4.91 3.07 24.55
N TYR A 86 -5.61 2.72 23.47
CA TYR A 86 -7.07 2.80 23.42
C TYR A 86 -7.74 1.62 24.13
N LEU A 87 -7.09 0.47 24.21
CA LEU A 87 -7.60 -0.70 24.93
C LEU A 87 -7.41 -0.59 26.45
N ASP A 88 -6.38 0.13 26.88
CA ASP A 88 -6.07 0.37 28.31
C ASP A 88 -6.84 1.55 28.91
N ALA A 89 -7.60 2.31 28.09
CA ALA A 89 -8.38 3.49 28.49
C ALA A 89 -9.83 3.14 28.79
#